data_AF-A0A0K2RR19-F1
#
_entry.id   AF-A0A0K2RR19-F1
#
_cell.length_a   1.000
_cell.length_b   1.000
_cell.length_c   1.000
_cell.angle_alpha   90.00
_cell.angle_beta   90.00
_cell.angle_gamma   90.00
#
_symmetry.space_group_name_H-M   'P 1'
#
loop_
_entity.id
_entity.type
_entity.pdbx_description
1 polymer ?
#
loop_
_entity_poly.entity_id
_entity_poly.type
_entity_poly.pdbx_seq_one_letter_code
_entity_poly.pdbx_strand_id
1 'polypeptide(L)'
;MTRKYQAALQLRKVSGRAKVAGSVLAIALAASLGTAPGAHADNLDDQQAALNAESARVQQSLEFVDANIAKAAGDLVVYQGQLPGAQQALLEAQGKVATAVKEADALAARVDLAQQSKAQITQQLENDKQKITDTKKLIGQIAAQAYKSGGVPTNVALLFGSNDGGNLTETMDLANQAMRSQNAAMTKLTQQSATNVNSQARLTAVEQEIRDLKAKADAALEREKAARDDAAAKKAEVDKLISDTTRLNAQLQAAKPGIQANSSK
;
A
#
# COMPACT_ATOMS: atom_id res chain seq x y z
N MET A 1 35.88 21.89 -9.45
CA MET A 1 35.34 22.74 -10.54
C MET A 1 34.16 22.00 -11.15
N THR A 2 32.95 22.32 -10.70
CA THR A 2 31.97 23.19 -11.43
C THR A 2 31.36 22.45 -12.62
N ARG A 3 30.17 21.86 -12.42
CA ARG A 3 28.86 22.43 -12.80
C ARG A 3 28.73 22.68 -14.31
N LYS A 4 27.79 21.95 -14.92
CA LYS A 4 26.69 22.41 -15.79
C LYS A 4 25.91 21.15 -16.21
N TYR A 5 24.87 20.73 -15.50
CA TYR A 5 23.49 21.26 -15.46
C TYR A 5 22.85 21.49 -16.84
N GLN A 6 21.63 20.94 -16.93
CA GLN A 6 20.54 21.20 -17.90
C GLN A 6 20.66 20.47 -19.23
N ALA A 7 19.60 20.01 -19.87
CA ALA A 7 18.20 19.78 -19.51
C ALA A 7 17.62 19.04 -20.73
N ALA A 8 16.95 17.91 -20.51
CA ALA A 8 16.03 17.38 -21.50
C ALA A 8 14.82 16.84 -20.75
N LEU A 9 13.93 17.78 -20.39
CA LEU A 9 12.53 17.51 -20.09
C LEU A 9 11.90 16.86 -21.33
N GLN A 10 11.84 15.53 -21.37
CA GLN A 10 10.91 14.82 -22.24
C GLN A 10 9.59 14.66 -21.50
N LEU A 11 8.75 15.70 -21.63
CA LEU A 11 7.33 15.67 -21.37
C LEU A 11 6.67 14.59 -22.22
N ARG A 12 6.60 13.35 -21.72
CA ARG A 12 5.62 12.37 -22.21
C ARG A 12 4.29 12.68 -21.55
N LYS A 13 3.55 13.61 -22.14
CA LYS A 13 2.07 13.58 -22.13
C LYS A 13 1.66 12.30 -22.85
N VAL A 14 1.44 11.22 -22.11
CA VAL A 14 0.61 10.12 -22.59
C VAL A 14 -0.80 10.40 -22.11
N SER A 15 -1.56 11.00 -23.02
CA SER A 15 -3.00 10.95 -23.05
C SER A 15 -3.46 9.50 -23.01
N GLY A 16 -3.93 9.08 -21.83
CA GLY A 16 -4.65 7.83 -21.63
C GLY A 16 -5.83 8.14 -20.74
N ARG A 17 -6.93 8.60 -21.35
CA ARG A 17 -8.25 8.58 -20.72
C ARG A 17 -8.58 7.12 -20.41
N ALA A 18 -8.14 6.61 -19.28
CA ALA A 18 -8.73 5.43 -18.67
C ALA A 18 -10.11 5.88 -18.17
N LYS A 19 -11.08 5.86 -19.08
CA LYS A 19 -12.48 5.75 -18.69
C LYS A 19 -12.57 4.45 -17.91
N VAL A 20 -12.44 4.53 -16.58
CA VAL A 20 -13.01 3.51 -15.71
C VAL A 20 -14.48 3.57 -16.03
N ALA A 21 -14.93 2.63 -16.87
CA ALA A 21 -16.34 2.37 -17.09
C ALA A 21 -16.89 1.85 -15.76
N GLY A 22 -17.15 2.78 -14.84
CA GLY A 22 -18.02 2.56 -13.69
C GLY A 22 -19.42 2.42 -14.24
N SER A 23 -19.76 1.25 -14.74
CA SER A 23 -21.15 0.82 -14.86
C SER A 23 -21.65 0.57 -13.45
N VAL A 24 -22.04 1.64 -12.76
CA VAL A 24 -22.91 1.57 -11.60
C VAL A 24 -24.27 1.11 -12.12
N LEU A 25 -24.45 -0.21 -12.20
CA LEU A 25 -25.78 -0.80 -12.24
C LEU A 25 -26.31 -0.74 -10.80
N ALA A 26 -26.89 0.41 -10.47
CA ALA A 26 -27.71 0.57 -9.29
C ALA A 26 -29.01 -0.23 -9.50
N ILE A 27 -28.98 -1.50 -9.10
CA ILE A 27 -30.22 -2.26 -8.88
C ILE A 27 -30.53 -2.12 -7.40
N ALA A 28 -31.27 -1.06 -7.07
CA ALA A 28 -31.96 -0.96 -5.80
C ALA A 28 -33.18 -1.91 -5.86
N LEU A 29 -33.02 -3.13 -5.37
CA LEU A 29 -34.16 -3.91 -4.89
C LEU A 29 -34.06 -4.00 -3.37
N ALA A 30 -34.90 -3.20 -2.72
CA ALA A 30 -35.22 -3.36 -1.32
C ALA A 30 -35.91 -4.72 -1.13
N ALA A 31 -35.20 -5.66 -0.51
CA ALA A 31 -35.78 -6.86 0.08
C ALA A 31 -35.24 -6.96 1.51
N SER A 32 -36.01 -6.39 2.44
CA SER A 32 -35.83 -6.56 3.87
C SER A 32 -36.15 -8.02 4.24
N LEU A 33 -35.12 -8.84 4.46
CA LEU A 33 -35.23 -10.10 5.20
C LEU A 33 -34.07 -10.20 6.20
N GLY A 34 -34.43 -10.61 7.41
CA GLY A 34 -33.72 -10.30 8.65
C GLY A 34 -32.30 -10.83 8.77
N THR A 35 -31.48 -10.02 9.44
CA THR A 35 -30.18 -10.40 9.97
C THR A 35 -30.37 -11.33 11.18
N ALA A 36 -30.04 -12.61 11.04
CA ALA A 36 -29.73 -13.48 12.17
C ALA A 36 -28.24 -13.87 12.07
N PRO A 37 -27.40 -13.54 13.08
CA PRO A 37 -25.98 -13.86 13.07
C PRO A 37 -25.77 -15.29 13.58
N GLY A 38 -25.05 -16.10 12.79
CA GLY A 38 -24.36 -17.29 13.30
C GLY A 38 -25.07 -18.64 13.15
N ALA A 39 -25.31 -19.10 11.91
CA ALA A 39 -25.55 -20.52 11.59
C ALA A 39 -25.41 -20.82 10.07
N HIS A 40 -24.51 -20.15 9.36
CA HIS A 40 -24.59 -20.09 7.89
C HIS A 40 -24.15 -21.35 7.12
N ALA A 41 -23.48 -22.33 7.73
CA ALA A 41 -23.09 -23.55 7.00
C ALA A 41 -24.21 -24.61 7.01
N ASP A 42 -24.76 -24.93 8.19
CA ASP A 42 -25.84 -25.92 8.37
C ASP A 42 -27.12 -25.49 7.62
N ASN A 43 -27.40 -24.19 7.64
CA ASN A 43 -28.60 -23.63 7.02
C ASN A 43 -28.54 -23.59 5.48
N LEU A 44 -27.35 -23.62 4.85
CA LEU A 44 -27.23 -23.60 3.38
C LEU A 44 -27.49 -24.97 2.76
N ASP A 45 -26.99 -26.04 3.37
CA ASP A 45 -27.27 -27.41 2.92
C ASP A 45 -28.75 -27.76 3.13
N ASP A 46 -29.33 -27.37 4.27
CA ASP A 46 -30.76 -27.52 4.55
C ASP A 46 -31.61 -26.73 3.54
N GLN A 47 -31.21 -25.50 3.21
CA GLN A 47 -31.90 -24.67 2.23
C GLN A 47 -31.78 -25.24 0.82
N GLN A 48 -30.63 -25.79 0.44
CA GLN A 48 -30.47 -26.46 -0.85
C GLN A 48 -31.31 -27.74 -0.94
N ALA A 49 -31.38 -28.53 0.13
CA ALA A 49 -32.24 -29.71 0.20
C ALA A 49 -33.73 -29.32 0.08
N ALA A 50 -34.15 -28.26 0.75
CA ALA A 50 -35.52 -27.73 0.64
C ALA A 50 -35.85 -27.26 -0.78
N LEU A 51 -34.93 -26.54 -1.44
CA LEU A 51 -35.11 -26.13 -2.84
C LEU A 51 -35.23 -27.33 -3.79
N ASN A 52 -34.43 -28.38 -3.57
CA ASN A 52 -34.49 -29.60 -4.37
C ASN A 52 -35.81 -30.36 -4.15
N ALA A 53 -36.30 -30.42 -2.91
CA ALA A 53 -37.59 -31.03 -2.60
C ALA A 53 -38.76 -30.28 -3.26
N GLU A 54 -38.74 -28.95 -3.20
CA GLU A 54 -39.76 -28.11 -3.84
C GLU A 54 -39.70 -28.21 -5.37
N SER A 55 -38.48 -28.26 -5.94
CA SER A 55 -38.27 -28.51 -7.37
C SER A 55 -38.87 -29.85 -7.82
N ALA A 56 -38.61 -30.93 -7.08
CA ALA A 56 -39.18 -32.25 -7.35
C ALA A 56 -40.70 -32.25 -7.26
N ARG A 57 -41.26 -31.56 -6.26
CA ARG A 57 -42.72 -31.40 -6.10
C ARG A 57 -43.35 -30.66 -7.28
N VAL A 58 -42.74 -29.57 -7.74
CA VAL A 58 -43.20 -28.81 -8.91
C VAL A 58 -43.12 -29.67 -10.18
N GLN A 59 -42.04 -30.43 -10.37
CA GLN A 59 -41.90 -31.35 -11.50
C GLN A 59 -43.02 -32.42 -11.50
N GLN A 60 -43.29 -33.04 -10.35
CA GLN A 60 -44.35 -34.04 -10.22
C GLN A 60 -45.73 -33.46 -10.50
N SER A 61 -46.02 -32.23 -10.05
CA SER A 61 -47.30 -31.57 -10.34
C SER A 61 -47.55 -31.30 -11.83
N LEU A 62 -46.49 -31.32 -12.64
CA LEU A 62 -46.52 -31.07 -14.08
C LEU A 62 -46.26 -32.33 -14.91
N GLU A 63 -46.27 -33.52 -14.30
CA GLU A 63 -45.92 -34.79 -14.97
C GLU A 63 -46.82 -35.11 -16.18
N PHE A 64 -48.06 -34.63 -16.16
CA PHE A 64 -49.05 -34.85 -17.23
C PHE A 64 -49.01 -33.82 -18.37
N VAL A 65 -48.15 -32.80 -18.28
CA VAL A 65 -48.12 -31.69 -19.25
C VAL A 65 -47.10 -31.95 -20.36
N ASP A 66 -45.82 -31.81 -20.04
CA ASP A 66 -44.68 -32.09 -20.91
C ASP A 66 -43.43 -32.17 -20.01
N ALA A 67 -42.59 -33.19 -20.23
CA ALA A 67 -41.42 -33.43 -19.39
C ALA A 67 -40.42 -32.25 -19.41
N ASN A 68 -40.32 -31.51 -20.52
CA ASN A 68 -39.44 -30.34 -20.59
C ASN A 68 -40.03 -29.15 -19.82
N ILE A 69 -41.35 -28.97 -19.82
CA ILE A 69 -42.03 -27.93 -19.04
C ILE A 69 -41.89 -28.22 -17.54
N ALA A 70 -42.12 -29.47 -17.12
CA ALA A 70 -41.94 -29.90 -15.74
C ALA A 70 -40.51 -29.62 -15.27
N LYS A 71 -39.51 -30.06 -16.05
CA LYS A 71 -38.09 -29.81 -15.75
C LYS A 71 -37.76 -28.32 -15.69
N ALA A 72 -38.21 -27.52 -16.67
CA ALA A 72 -37.96 -26.08 -16.69
C ALA A 72 -38.56 -25.36 -15.48
N ALA A 73 -39.72 -25.78 -15.00
CA ALA A 73 -40.34 -25.25 -13.79
C ALA A 73 -39.57 -25.63 -12.53
N GLY A 74 -39.10 -26.88 -12.43
CA GLY A 74 -38.24 -27.32 -11.33
C GLY A 74 -36.89 -26.60 -11.29
N ASP A 75 -36.21 -26.47 -12.43
CA ASP A 75 -34.93 -25.76 -12.55
C ASP A 75 -35.11 -24.27 -12.17
N LEU A 76 -36.24 -23.67 -12.53
CA LEU A 76 -36.55 -22.28 -12.19
C LEU A 76 -36.66 -22.05 -10.67
N VAL A 77 -37.29 -22.98 -9.94
CA VAL A 77 -37.39 -22.90 -8.46
C VAL A 77 -35.99 -22.93 -7.84
N VAL A 78 -35.13 -23.84 -8.29
CA VAL A 78 -33.76 -23.96 -7.76
C VAL A 78 -32.97 -22.68 -8.04
N TYR A 79 -32.98 -22.17 -9.27
CA TYR A 79 -32.20 -20.97 -9.62
C TYR A 79 -32.71 -19.71 -8.92
N GLN A 80 -34.03 -19.53 -8.79
CA GLN A 80 -34.59 -18.42 -8.03
C GLN A 80 -34.22 -18.49 -6.55
N GLY A 81 -34.19 -19.69 -5.97
CA GLY A 81 -33.78 -19.91 -4.59
C GLY A 81 -32.29 -19.67 -4.33
N GLN A 82 -31.42 -19.98 -5.30
CA GLN A 82 -29.98 -19.80 -5.19
C GLN A 82 -29.53 -18.34 -5.39
N LEU A 83 -30.32 -17.55 -6.11
CA LEU A 83 -29.94 -16.19 -6.54
C LEU A 83 -29.66 -15.23 -5.36
N PRO A 84 -30.44 -15.19 -4.26
CA PRO A 84 -30.10 -14.38 -3.09
C PRO A 84 -28.77 -14.78 -2.43
N GLY A 85 -28.50 -16.09 -2.32
CA GLY A 85 -27.24 -16.60 -1.76
C GLY A 85 -26.04 -16.24 -2.64
N ALA A 86 -26.18 -16.38 -3.96
CA ALA A 86 -25.14 -16.00 -4.91
C ALA A 86 -24.86 -14.48 -4.89
N GLN A 87 -25.90 -13.64 -4.77
CA GLN A 87 -25.73 -12.19 -4.61
C GLN A 87 -25.02 -11.82 -3.32
N GLN A 88 -25.37 -12.48 -2.21
CA GLN A 88 -24.69 -12.30 -0.93
C GLN A 88 -23.21 -12.70 -1.00
N ALA A 89 -22.91 -13.85 -1.61
CA ALA A 89 -21.54 -14.29 -1.83
C ALA A 89 -20.73 -13.31 -2.69
N LEU A 90 -21.34 -12.70 -3.71
CA LEU A 90 -20.72 -11.64 -4.49
C LEU A 90 -20.43 -10.39 -3.65
N LEU A 91 -21.37 -9.94 -2.82
CA LEU A 91 -21.17 -8.79 -1.93
C LEU A 91 -20.03 -9.05 -0.93
N GLU A 92 -19.96 -10.25 -0.37
CA GLU A 92 -18.87 -10.66 0.52
C GLU A 92 -17.52 -10.68 -0.20
N ALA A 93 -17.46 -11.24 -1.41
CA ALA A 93 -16.25 -11.23 -2.22
C ALA A 93 -15.81 -9.80 -2.58
N GLN A 94 -16.74 -8.90 -2.92
CA GLN A 94 -16.46 -7.48 -3.13
C GLN A 94 -15.93 -6.79 -1.87
N GLY A 95 -16.45 -7.16 -0.69
CA GLY A 95 -15.93 -6.69 0.60
C GLY A 95 -14.49 -7.13 0.85
N LYS A 96 -14.15 -8.37 0.48
CA LYS A 96 -12.76 -8.88 0.54
C LYS A 96 -11.85 -8.10 -0.40
N VAL A 97 -12.29 -7.79 -1.63
CA VAL A 97 -11.54 -6.93 -2.57
C VAL A 97 -11.26 -5.58 -1.94
N ALA A 98 -12.27 -4.90 -1.40
CA ALA A 98 -12.10 -3.59 -0.78
C ALA A 98 -11.12 -3.61 0.39
N THR A 99 -11.14 -4.69 1.18
CA THR A 99 -10.20 -4.90 2.28
C THR A 99 -8.77 -5.11 1.78
N ALA A 100 -8.59 -5.96 0.76
CA ALA A 100 -7.27 -6.25 0.19
C ALA A 100 -6.66 -5.02 -0.50
N VAL A 101 -7.44 -4.22 -1.22
CA VAL A 101 -7.01 -2.95 -1.82
C VAL A 101 -6.50 -1.99 -0.73
N LYS A 102 -7.26 -1.79 0.35
CA LYS A 102 -6.85 -0.92 1.46
C LYS A 102 -5.54 -1.38 2.10
N GLU A 103 -5.35 -2.69 2.23
CA GLU A 103 -4.12 -3.23 2.79
C GLU A 103 -2.92 -3.00 1.85
N ALA A 104 -3.09 -3.26 0.55
CA ALA A 104 -2.06 -3.00 -0.46
C ALA A 104 -1.67 -1.52 -0.51
N ASP A 105 -2.65 -0.61 -0.52
CA ASP A 105 -2.44 0.83 -0.50
C ASP A 105 -1.71 1.28 0.78
N ALA A 106 -2.10 0.75 1.95
CA ALA A 106 -1.46 1.08 3.21
C ALA A 106 0.00 0.61 3.25
N LEU A 107 0.32 -0.56 2.68
CA LEU A 107 1.68 -1.06 2.58
C LEU A 107 2.52 -0.26 1.58
N ALA A 108 1.95 0.11 0.42
CA ALA A 108 2.60 0.98 -0.55
C ALA A 108 2.97 2.34 0.08
N ALA A 109 2.03 2.97 0.80
CA ALA A 109 2.28 4.22 1.50
C ALA A 109 3.40 4.11 2.55
N ARG A 110 3.48 2.98 3.27
CA ARG A 110 4.57 2.71 4.23
C ARG A 110 5.91 2.54 3.52
N VAL A 111 5.95 1.84 2.38
CA VAL A 111 7.16 1.71 1.57
C VAL A 111 7.65 3.09 1.13
N ASP A 112 6.76 3.95 0.64
CA ASP A 112 7.10 5.31 0.21
C ASP A 112 7.65 6.16 1.36
N LEU A 113 7.01 6.12 2.53
CA LEU A 113 7.49 6.81 3.72
C LEU A 113 8.88 6.32 4.16
N ALA A 114 9.11 5.01 4.15
CA ALA A 114 10.40 4.43 4.49
C ALA A 114 11.49 4.85 3.47
N GLN A 115 11.16 4.90 2.18
CA GLN A 115 12.07 5.40 1.14
C GLN A 115 12.41 6.88 1.32
N GLN A 116 11.43 7.71 1.69
CA GLN A 116 11.68 9.12 2.03
C GLN A 116 12.59 9.24 3.25
N SER A 117 12.38 8.43 4.29
CA SER A 117 13.25 8.39 5.47
C SER A 117 14.68 8.00 5.10
N LYS A 118 14.85 6.96 4.27
CA LYS A 118 16.16 6.56 3.72
C LYS A 118 16.84 7.72 2.99
N ALA A 119 16.12 8.43 2.13
CA ALA A 119 16.67 9.56 1.39
C ALA A 119 17.12 10.69 2.33
N GLN A 120 16.31 11.02 3.34
CA GLN A 120 16.65 12.03 4.35
C GLN A 120 17.90 11.64 5.16
N ILE A 121 17.98 10.41 5.64
CA ILE A 121 19.14 9.91 6.40
C ILE A 121 20.40 9.92 5.52
N THR A 122 20.28 9.50 4.25
CA THR A 122 21.40 9.51 3.30
C THR A 122 21.90 10.93 3.05
N GLN A 123 21.00 11.89 2.84
CA GLN A 123 21.36 13.30 2.67
C GLN A 123 22.02 13.88 3.92
N GLN A 124 21.51 13.55 5.10
CA GLN A 124 22.08 13.99 6.38
C GLN A 124 23.50 13.45 6.56
N LEU A 125 23.71 12.16 6.30
CA LEU A 125 25.04 11.53 6.36
C LEU A 125 26.04 12.21 5.41
N GLU A 126 25.62 12.56 4.20
CA GLU A 126 26.49 13.24 3.24
C GLU A 126 26.85 14.66 3.70
N ASN A 127 25.86 15.42 4.18
CA ASN A 127 26.08 16.75 4.76
C ASN A 127 27.04 16.69 5.95
N ASP A 128 26.92 15.68 6.80
CA ASP A 128 27.76 15.55 7.98
C ASP A 128 29.17 15.04 7.64
N LYS A 129 29.35 14.19 6.62
CA LYS A 129 30.68 13.86 6.07
C LYS A 129 31.41 15.10 5.56
N GLN A 130 30.71 16.01 4.87
CA GLN A 130 31.31 17.26 4.41
C GLN A 130 31.76 18.13 5.60
N LYS A 131 30.90 18.33 6.60
CA LYS A 131 31.25 19.09 7.82
C LYS A 131 32.43 18.49 8.58
N ILE A 132 32.49 17.16 8.67
CA ILE A 132 33.62 16.45 9.30
C ILE A 132 34.92 16.73 8.52
N THR A 133 34.86 16.69 7.18
CA THR A 133 36.01 16.97 6.31
C THR A 133 36.49 18.41 6.47
N ASP A 134 35.57 19.38 6.48
CA ASP A 134 35.89 20.79 6.69
C ASP A 134 36.50 21.05 8.07
N THR A 135 35.95 20.41 9.11
CA THR A 135 36.47 20.50 10.48
C THR A 135 37.87 19.89 10.59
N LYS A 136 38.11 18.73 9.97
CA LYS A 136 39.44 18.10 9.91
C LYS A 136 40.45 18.98 9.18
N LYS A 137 40.04 19.63 8.09
CA LYS A 137 40.89 20.57 7.34
C LYS A 137 41.28 21.77 8.19
N LEU A 138 40.33 22.36 8.92
CA LEU A 138 40.59 23.47 9.83
C LEU A 138 41.59 23.07 10.93
N ILE A 139 41.38 21.91 11.55
CA ILE A 139 42.31 21.37 12.57
C ILE A 139 43.71 21.17 11.96
N GLY A 140 43.81 20.61 10.75
CA GLY A 140 45.08 20.42 10.04
C GLY A 140 45.79 21.74 9.70
N GLN A 141 45.04 22.78 9.33
CA GLN A 141 45.60 24.12 9.08
C GLN A 141 46.16 24.74 10.36
N ILE A 142 45.45 24.61 11.49
CA ILE A 142 45.91 25.08 12.81
C ILE A 142 47.20 24.34 13.19
N ALA A 143 47.23 23.01 13.03
CA ALA A 143 48.41 22.19 13.35
C ALA A 143 49.62 22.56 12.47
N ALA A 144 49.42 22.74 11.16
CA ALA A 144 50.47 23.15 10.25
C ALA A 144 51.02 24.55 10.57
N GLN A 145 50.14 25.49 10.97
CA GLN A 145 50.55 26.83 11.40
C GLN A 145 51.35 26.77 12.71
N ALA A 146 50.89 26.00 13.69
CA ALA A 146 51.59 25.81 14.96
C ALA A 146 52.98 25.19 14.75
N TYR A 147 53.10 24.21 13.86
CA TYR A 147 54.38 23.59 13.49
C TYR A 147 55.34 24.58 12.82
N LYS A 148 54.85 25.37 11.85
CA LYS A 148 55.65 26.38 11.15
C LYS A 148 56.17 27.49 12.06
N SER A 149 55.41 27.85 13.10
CA SER A 149 55.86 28.82 14.10
C SER A 149 56.74 28.19 15.19
N GLY A 150 57.18 26.93 15.04
CA GLY A 150 58.09 26.25 15.97
C GLY A 150 57.43 25.82 17.28
N GLY A 151 56.11 25.64 17.29
CA GLY A 151 55.33 25.36 18.51
C GLY A 151 55.06 26.60 19.36
N VAL A 152 55.59 27.76 18.96
CA VAL A 152 55.44 29.05 19.63
C VAL A 152 54.52 29.90 18.76
N PRO A 153 53.39 30.44 19.25
CA PRO A 153 52.56 31.34 18.46
C PRO A 153 53.45 32.46 17.88
N THR A 154 53.27 32.84 16.62
CA THR A 154 54.13 33.85 15.95
C THR A 154 54.19 35.17 16.74
N ASN A 155 53.12 35.45 17.46
CA ASN A 155 52.91 36.51 18.42
C ASN A 155 53.77 36.39 19.70
N VAL A 156 54.14 35.19 20.16
CA VAL A 156 55.07 34.97 21.29
C VAL A 156 56.53 35.12 20.85
N ALA A 157 56.88 34.82 19.60
CA ALA A 157 58.21 35.15 19.06
C ALA A 157 58.41 36.67 18.90
N LEU A 158 57.35 37.40 18.53
CA LEU A 158 57.31 38.87 18.51
C LEU A 158 57.36 39.51 19.91
N LEU A 159 56.83 38.82 20.93
CA LEU A 159 56.83 39.24 22.33
C LEU A 159 58.25 39.28 22.93
N PHE A 160 59.11 38.31 22.61
CA PHE A 160 60.52 38.32 23.07
C PHE A 160 61.42 39.31 22.32
N GLY A 161 60.94 39.93 21.25
CA GLY A 161 61.64 40.98 20.50
C GLY A 161 61.22 42.41 20.85
N SER A 162 60.15 42.61 21.64
CA SER A 162 59.53 43.93 21.88
C SER A 162 59.41 44.23 23.37
N ASN A 163 60.14 45.23 23.87
CA ASN A 163 60.24 45.61 25.30
C ASN A 163 59.00 46.31 25.92
N ASP A 164 57.78 46.12 25.39
CA ASP A 164 56.58 46.82 25.87
C ASP A 164 55.66 45.92 26.73
N GLY A 165 55.66 46.17 28.05
CA GLY A 165 54.99 45.37 29.10
C GLY A 165 53.46 45.40 29.15
N GLY A 166 52.77 45.94 28.14
CA GLY A 166 51.30 46.08 28.11
C GLY A 166 50.53 44.95 27.42
N ASN A 167 51.18 44.06 26.66
CA ASN A 167 50.52 43.18 25.67
C ASN A 167 50.46 41.68 26.08
N LEU A 168 50.99 41.32 27.26
CA LEU A 168 51.10 39.92 27.68
C LEU A 168 49.72 39.30 28.03
N THR A 169 48.88 40.05 28.74
CA THR A 169 47.52 39.62 29.15
C THR A 169 46.62 39.39 27.94
N GLU A 170 46.65 40.32 26.98
CA GLU A 170 45.85 40.25 25.75
C GLU A 170 46.26 39.06 24.86
N THR A 171 47.56 38.76 24.83
CA THR A 171 48.10 37.58 24.14
C THR A 171 47.70 36.26 24.83
N MET A 172 47.70 36.23 26.17
CA MET A 172 47.22 35.11 26.97
C MET A 172 45.71 34.85 26.77
N ASP A 173 44.90 35.90 26.70
CA ASP A 173 43.46 35.78 26.43
C ASP A 173 43.19 35.24 25.03
N LEU A 174 43.94 35.71 24.02
CA LEU A 174 43.83 35.22 22.65
C LEU A 174 44.24 33.74 22.53
N ALA A 175 45.30 33.32 23.24
CA ALA A 175 45.72 31.92 23.29
C ALA A 175 44.67 31.03 23.98
N ASN A 176 44.09 31.49 25.10
CA ASN A 176 43.00 30.81 25.79
C ASN A 176 41.75 30.67 24.89
N GLN A 177 41.38 31.72 24.16
CA GLN A 177 40.28 31.66 23.19
C GLN A 177 40.57 30.67 22.05
N ALA A 178 41.81 30.65 21.54
CA ALA A 178 42.23 29.70 20.50
C ALA A 178 42.14 28.24 21.00
N MET A 179 42.62 27.94 22.21
CA MET A 179 42.50 26.59 22.80
C MET A 179 41.04 26.19 23.03
N ARG A 180 40.20 27.11 23.52
CA ARG A 180 38.75 26.86 23.68
C ARG A 180 38.08 26.56 22.34
N SER A 181 38.42 27.31 21.29
CA SER A 181 37.92 27.08 19.93
C SER A 181 38.36 25.72 19.37
N GLN A 182 39.62 25.33 19.60
CA GLN A 182 40.14 24.01 19.21
C GLN A 182 39.42 22.87 19.95
N ASN A 183 39.25 22.97 21.27
CA ASN A 183 38.51 21.98 22.06
C ASN A 183 37.04 21.89 21.63
N ALA A 184 36.42 23.03 21.29
CA ALA A 184 35.06 23.06 20.75
C ALA A 184 34.99 22.35 19.38
N ALA A 185 35.97 22.58 18.49
CA ALA A 185 36.05 21.90 17.20
C ALA A 185 36.26 20.39 17.35
N MET A 186 37.11 19.95 18.28
CA MET A 186 37.35 18.53 18.54
C MET A 186 36.12 17.85 19.15
N THR A 187 35.48 18.47 20.14
CA THR A 187 34.23 17.99 20.72
C THR A 187 33.14 17.86 19.66
N LYS A 188 33.00 18.88 18.80
CA LYS A 188 32.05 18.86 17.68
C LYS A 188 32.35 17.73 16.69
N LEU A 189 33.62 17.51 16.35
CA LEU A 189 34.04 16.42 15.47
C LEU A 189 33.71 15.04 16.05
N THR A 190 33.99 14.82 17.33
CA THR A 190 33.65 13.57 18.04
C THR A 190 32.13 13.36 18.06
N GLN A 191 31.36 14.40 18.39
CA GLN A 191 29.91 14.32 18.41
C GLN A 191 29.33 14.04 17.02
N GLN A 192 29.81 14.72 15.98
CA GLN A 192 29.40 14.45 14.59
C GLN A 192 29.74 13.03 14.14
N SER A 193 30.92 12.53 14.52
CA SER A 193 31.33 11.16 14.18
C SER A 193 30.43 10.13 14.85
N ALA A 194 30.11 10.31 16.13
CA ALA A 194 29.18 9.43 16.85
C ALA A 194 27.77 9.46 16.24
N THR A 195 27.25 10.65 15.92
CA THR A 195 25.95 10.82 15.24
C THR A 195 25.92 10.13 13.88
N ASN A 196 27.02 10.20 13.11
CA ASN A 196 27.12 9.53 11.81
C ASN A 196 27.11 8.01 11.93
N VAL A 197 27.83 7.43 12.90
CA VAL A 197 27.80 5.98 13.14
C VAL A 197 26.39 5.52 13.49
N ASN A 198 25.68 6.25 14.35
CA ASN A 198 24.29 5.96 14.68
C ASN A 198 23.36 6.10 13.46
N SER A 199 23.54 7.16 12.66
CA SER A 199 22.76 7.39 11.44
C SER A 199 23.00 6.31 10.38
N GLN A 200 24.20 5.75 10.30
CA GLN A 200 24.51 4.61 9.43
C GLN A 200 23.80 3.34 9.89
N ALA A 201 23.79 3.06 11.21
CA ALA A 201 23.03 1.93 11.75
C ALA A 201 21.53 2.09 11.48
N ARG A 202 21.00 3.30 11.66
CA ARG A 202 19.60 3.64 11.32
C ARG A 202 19.32 3.46 9.83
N LEU A 203 20.24 3.87 8.94
CA LEU A 203 20.11 3.68 7.49
C LEU A 203 19.99 2.18 7.16
N THR A 204 20.86 1.34 7.71
CA THR A 204 20.79 -0.11 7.50
C THR A 204 19.48 -0.70 8.02
N ALA A 205 18.98 -0.26 9.18
CA ALA A 205 17.70 -0.70 9.71
C ALA A 205 16.53 -0.32 8.78
N VAL A 206 16.49 0.93 8.30
CA VAL A 206 15.47 1.40 7.34
C VAL A 206 15.56 0.64 6.02
N GLU A 207 16.77 0.29 5.55
CA GLU A 207 16.92 -0.54 4.35
C GLU A 207 16.37 -1.96 4.50
N GLN A 208 16.52 -2.57 5.69
CA GLN A 208 15.87 -3.84 5.99
C GLN A 208 14.35 -3.68 6.04
N GLU A 209 13.86 -2.65 6.73
CA GLU A 209 12.44 -2.35 6.83
C GLU A 209 11.81 -2.16 5.44
N ILE A 210 12.48 -1.44 4.52
CA ILE A 210 12.02 -1.28 3.14
C ILE A 210 11.92 -2.64 2.42
N ARG A 211 12.90 -3.54 2.60
CA ARG A 211 12.84 -4.88 1.99
C ARG A 211 11.65 -5.67 2.52
N ASP A 212 11.46 -5.68 3.82
CA ASP A 212 10.35 -6.39 4.46
C ASP A 212 8.99 -5.82 4.06
N LEU A 213 8.86 -4.48 4.03
CA LEU A 213 7.65 -3.80 3.58
C LEU A 213 7.33 -4.08 2.12
N LYS A 214 8.35 -4.14 1.24
CA LYS A 214 8.17 -4.50 -0.17
C LYS A 214 7.66 -5.93 -0.32
N ALA A 215 8.29 -6.88 0.37
CA ALA A 215 7.83 -8.28 0.35
C ALA A 215 6.38 -8.42 0.84
N LYS A 216 6.00 -7.66 1.88
CA LYS A 216 4.61 -7.61 2.37
C LYS A 216 3.66 -6.97 1.36
N ALA A 217 4.08 -5.89 0.69
CA ALA A 217 3.30 -5.22 -0.33
C ALA A 217 3.05 -6.15 -1.54
N ASP A 218 4.08 -6.87 -2.00
CA ASP A 218 3.96 -7.85 -3.08
C ASP A 218 2.96 -8.97 -2.69
N ALA A 219 3.07 -9.50 -1.48
CA ALA A 219 2.13 -10.49 -0.96
C ALA A 219 0.70 -9.94 -0.78
N ALA A 220 0.54 -8.64 -0.52
CA ALA A 220 -0.77 -7.99 -0.46
C ALA A 220 -1.38 -7.82 -1.86
N LEU A 221 -0.58 -7.49 -2.87
CA LEU A 221 -1.04 -7.40 -4.26
C LEU A 221 -1.51 -8.75 -4.80
N GLU A 222 -0.82 -9.85 -4.48
CA GLU A 222 -1.28 -11.19 -4.84
C GLU A 222 -2.62 -11.55 -4.16
N ARG A 223 -2.79 -11.16 -2.88
CA ARG A 223 -4.07 -11.34 -2.17
C ARG A 223 -5.18 -10.47 -2.75
N GLU A 224 -4.87 -9.24 -3.15
CA GLU A 224 -5.81 -8.36 -3.85
C GLU A 224 -6.26 -8.99 -5.17
N LYS A 225 -5.31 -9.48 -5.96
CA LYS A 225 -5.59 -10.16 -7.23
C LYS A 225 -6.48 -11.38 -7.01
N ALA A 226 -6.14 -12.25 -6.06
CA ALA A 226 -6.95 -13.42 -5.72
C ALA A 226 -8.37 -13.03 -5.29
N ALA A 227 -8.54 -11.96 -4.50
CA ALA A 227 -9.86 -11.47 -4.10
C ALA A 227 -10.65 -10.92 -5.30
N ARG A 228 -9.99 -10.24 -6.25
CA ARG A 228 -10.63 -9.74 -7.47
C ARG A 228 -11.09 -10.88 -8.37
N ASP A 229 -10.26 -11.91 -8.52
CA ASP A 229 -10.58 -13.10 -9.30
C ASP A 229 -11.78 -13.86 -8.70
N ASP A 230 -11.82 -14.01 -7.36
CA ASP A 230 -12.96 -14.59 -6.64
C ASP A 230 -14.24 -13.77 -6.85
N ALA A 231 -14.17 -12.45 -6.69
CA ALA A 231 -15.32 -11.57 -6.92
C ALA A 231 -15.80 -11.61 -8.38
N ALA A 232 -14.90 -11.70 -9.35
CA ALA A 232 -15.24 -11.85 -10.76
C ALA A 232 -15.94 -13.19 -11.04
N ALA A 233 -15.45 -14.28 -10.44
CA ALA A 233 -16.08 -15.59 -10.54
C ALA A 233 -17.49 -15.58 -9.95
N LYS A 234 -17.67 -15.01 -8.76
CA LYS A 234 -19.01 -14.85 -8.12
C LYS A 234 -19.95 -13.98 -8.92
N LYS A 235 -19.43 -12.94 -9.58
CA LYS A 235 -20.23 -12.12 -10.48
C LYS A 235 -20.72 -12.93 -11.69
N ALA A 236 -19.82 -13.70 -12.30
CA ALA A 236 -20.18 -14.55 -13.44
C ALA A 236 -21.23 -15.62 -13.06
N GLU A 237 -21.14 -16.17 -11.85
CA GLU A 237 -22.13 -17.10 -11.28
C GLU A 237 -23.52 -16.44 -11.16
N VAL A 238 -23.59 -15.23 -10.58
CA VAL A 238 -24.84 -14.46 -10.46
C VAL A 238 -25.41 -14.11 -11.84
N ASP A 239 -24.58 -13.61 -12.76
CA ASP A 239 -25.01 -13.23 -14.11
C ASP A 239 -25.59 -14.45 -14.86
N LYS A 240 -24.97 -15.63 -14.70
CA LYS A 240 -25.46 -16.88 -15.28
C LYS A 240 -26.80 -17.29 -14.68
N LEU A 241 -26.94 -17.27 -13.35
CA LEU A 241 -28.21 -17.58 -12.67
C LEU A 241 -29.35 -16.67 -13.16
N ILE A 242 -29.09 -15.37 -13.30
CA ILE A 242 -30.07 -14.40 -13.82
C ILE A 242 -30.46 -14.74 -15.27
N SER A 243 -29.46 -15.02 -16.12
CA SER A 243 -29.70 -15.35 -17.53
C SER A 243 -30.51 -16.64 -17.69
N ASP A 244 -30.14 -17.70 -16.96
CA ASP A 244 -30.84 -18.98 -16.98
C ASP A 244 -32.27 -18.87 -16.44
N THR A 245 -32.46 -18.14 -15.33
CA THR A 245 -33.79 -17.83 -14.78
C THR A 245 -34.66 -17.11 -15.81
N THR A 246 -34.10 -16.10 -16.50
CA THR A 246 -34.83 -15.33 -17.51
C THR A 246 -35.24 -16.21 -18.70
N ARG A 247 -34.32 -17.05 -19.18
CA ARG A 247 -34.57 -17.99 -20.28
C ARG A 247 -35.65 -19.01 -19.93
N LEU A 248 -35.56 -19.63 -18.76
CA LEU A 248 -36.56 -20.61 -18.29
C LEU A 248 -37.93 -19.95 -18.12
N ASN A 249 -38.01 -18.75 -17.56
CA ASN A 249 -39.26 -18.02 -17.42
C ASN A 249 -39.89 -17.71 -18.79
N ALA A 250 -39.10 -17.30 -19.78
CA ALA A 250 -39.58 -17.09 -21.15
C ALA A 250 -40.09 -18.40 -21.81
N GLN A 251 -39.39 -19.52 -21.60
CA GLN A 251 -39.83 -20.84 -22.08
C GLN A 251 -41.17 -21.25 -21.47
N LEU A 252 -41.32 -21.11 -20.15
CA LEU A 252 -42.57 -21.44 -19.46
C LEU A 252 -43.72 -20.51 -19.87
N GLN A 253 -43.46 -19.23 -20.10
CA GLN A 253 -44.46 -18.28 -20.61
C GLN A 253 -44.92 -18.64 -22.03
N ALA A 254 -44.00 -19.01 -22.92
CA ALA A 254 -44.33 -19.46 -24.27
C ALA A 254 -45.13 -20.78 -24.27
N ALA A 255 -44.89 -21.64 -23.27
CA ALA A 255 -45.58 -22.91 -23.13
C ALA A 255 -46.99 -22.79 -22.53
N LYS A 256 -47.30 -21.73 -21.77
CA LYS A 256 -48.61 -21.50 -21.10
C LYS A 256 -49.85 -21.84 -21.93
N PRO A 257 -49.98 -21.44 -23.22
CA PRO A 257 -51.17 -21.73 -24.02
C PRO A 257 -51.39 -23.24 -24.24
N GLY A 258 -50.32 -24.02 -24.41
CA GLY A 258 -50.40 -25.47 -24.56
C GLY A 258 -50.81 -26.19 -23.28
N ILE A 259 -50.39 -25.66 -22.13
CA ILE A 259 -50.78 -26.18 -20.80
C ILE A 259 -52.28 -25.95 -20.56
N GLN A 260 -52.80 -24.77 -20.92
CA GLN A 260 -54.21 -24.42 -20.77
C GLN A 260 -55.13 -25.24 -21.69
N ALA A 261 -54.67 -25.59 -22.89
CA ALA A 261 -55.42 -26.41 -23.84
C ALA A 261 -55.50 -27.90 -23.44
N ASN A 262 -54.48 -28.43 -22.72
CA ASN A 262 -54.49 -29.81 -22.20
C ASN A 262 -55.21 -29.97 -20.86
N SER A 263 -55.44 -28.89 -20.11
CA SER A 263 -56.14 -28.90 -18.82
C SER A 263 -57.66 -28.66 -18.93
N SER A 264 -58.17 -28.44 -20.14
CA SER A 264 -59.59 -28.22 -20.44
C SER A 264 -60.24 -29.36 -21.26
N LYS A 265 -59.55 -30.49 -21.41
CA LYS A 265 -60.08 -31.77 -21.91
C LYS A 265 -60.16 -32.79 -20.78
#